data_AF-A0A1I0PF76-F1
#
_entry.id   AF-A0A1I0PF76-F1
#
_cell.length_a   1.000
_cell.length_b   1.000
_cell.length_c   1.000
_cell.angle_alpha   90.00
_cell.angle_beta   90.00
_cell.angle_gamma   90.00
#
_symmetry.space_group_name_H-M   'P 1'
#
loop_
_entity.id
_entity.type
_entity.pdbx_description
1 polymer ?
#
loop_
_entity_poly.entity_id
_entity_poly.type
_entity_poly.pdbx_seq_one_letter_code
_entity_poly.pdbx_strand_id
1 'polypeptide(L)'
;MKKIILFSAVACSVAFYSCKKDSKTETTPVTETPTAVIDPVALSAAVKLPNATSTTGDLPASSSSSDAPVLLTDGYDMRTYYAVNNRYVVIYPRSTTGFIAGYYVKINGAGNYFKISFPAKGAKKANKIPHNLREDGDNSDSAIIIKLPAGLKGDTFSVKYAAYDSTNRVSNTLTAIVSIIASADSTDNNLLAGTWKYNRSRYNNNDWSEPSFYKIDTTFASYSCVAGKLESCDGGCEDYLYQESGYTTNDMMFSANNLYTEHYIRIDNRLNVGSSSCSNLVYNQEGYDEKYYGGYVYDAKTKVLTVIYDGNGTTDDGDASNITIYNYTVTELSATRLVYLEKRYDNDRTAARGYDSNVSADYYEYLKK
;
A
#
# COMPACT_ATOMS: atom_id res chain seq x y z
N MET A 1 37.16 -37.36 54.49
CA MET A 1 37.75 -38.45 53.67
C MET A 1 37.61 -38.04 52.19
N LYS A 2 38.58 -37.32 51.63
CA LYS A 2 39.46 -37.77 50.53
C LYS A 2 38.88 -38.89 49.64
N LYS A 3 38.62 -38.59 48.36
CA LYS A 3 39.45 -39.07 47.24
C LYS A 3 39.23 -38.22 45.99
N ILE A 4 40.37 -37.72 45.50
CA ILE A 4 40.66 -37.01 44.26
C ILE A 4 41.16 -38.08 43.27
N ILE A 5 40.79 -37.99 42.00
CA ILE A 5 41.68 -38.40 40.90
C ILE A 5 41.61 -37.33 39.79
N LEU A 6 42.76 -36.69 39.62
CA LEU A 6 43.19 -35.83 38.51
C LEU A 6 43.60 -36.71 37.31
N PHE A 7 43.41 -36.19 36.10
CA PHE A 7 44.43 -36.28 35.05
C PHE A 7 44.70 -34.88 34.49
N SER A 8 45.78 -34.29 35.01
CA SER A 8 46.75 -33.39 34.36
C SER A 8 47.19 -33.91 32.98
N ALA A 9 47.80 -33.16 32.06
CA ALA A 9 48.11 -31.75 31.76
C ALA A 9 49.09 -31.82 30.56
N VAL A 10 49.29 -30.71 29.83
CA VAL A 10 50.48 -30.27 29.03
C VAL A 10 49.97 -29.49 27.82
N ALA A 11 50.42 -28.31 27.44
CA ALA A 11 51.24 -27.25 28.03
C ALA A 11 51.07 -26.04 27.08
N CYS A 12 50.75 -24.85 27.59
CA CYS A 12 51.63 -23.68 27.60
C CYS A 12 52.42 -23.38 26.31
N SER A 13 52.05 -22.28 25.66
CA SER A 13 53.04 -21.30 25.21
C SER A 13 52.48 -19.89 25.39
N VAL A 14 53.09 -19.22 26.36
CA VAL A 14 52.95 -17.82 26.75
C VAL A 14 53.64 -16.95 25.70
N ALA A 15 53.05 -15.82 25.32
CA ALA A 15 53.83 -14.63 24.97
C ALA A 15 53.02 -13.36 25.26
N PHE A 16 53.42 -12.70 26.34
CA PHE A 16 53.09 -11.31 26.65
C PHE A 16 53.48 -10.39 25.48
N TYR A 17 52.61 -9.46 25.10
CA TYR A 17 53.06 -8.18 24.55
C TYR A 17 52.19 -7.00 25.00
N SER A 18 52.72 -6.33 26.02
CA SER A 18 52.62 -4.92 26.43
C SER A 18 51.38 -4.08 26.12
N CYS A 19 50.84 -3.48 27.18
CA CYS A 19 50.35 -2.10 27.16
C CYS A 19 51.44 -1.13 26.63
N LYS A 20 51.09 -0.38 25.56
CA LYS A 20 51.59 0.98 25.28
C LYS A 20 50.34 1.84 25.05
N LYS A 21 50.07 2.78 25.96
CA LYS A 21 50.42 4.21 25.92
C LYS A 21 49.54 4.99 24.94
N ASP A 22 48.89 6.02 25.48
CA ASP A 22 47.94 6.94 24.84
C ASP A 22 48.20 7.17 23.36
N SER A 23 47.27 6.70 22.54
CA SER A 23 47.18 7.05 21.12
C SER A 23 45.84 7.72 20.93
N LYS A 24 45.87 9.02 20.63
CA LYS A 24 44.72 9.81 20.21
C LYS A 24 43.89 8.97 19.24
N THR A 25 42.62 8.73 19.59
CA THR A 25 41.63 8.26 18.64
C THR A 25 41.43 9.41 17.64
N GLU A 26 42.20 9.41 16.56
CA GLU A 26 41.77 10.07 15.33
C GLU A 26 40.47 9.39 14.93
N THR A 27 39.35 10.04 15.25
CA THR A 27 38.08 9.80 14.59
C THR A 27 38.30 10.11 13.12
N THR A 28 38.64 9.09 12.33
CA THR A 28 38.45 9.13 10.88
C THR A 28 37.00 9.56 10.67
N PRO A 29 36.73 10.70 10.00
CA PRO A 29 35.37 11.05 9.65
C PRO A 29 34.82 9.88 8.84
N VAL A 30 33.66 9.35 9.28
CA VAL A 30 32.87 8.44 8.46
C VAL A 30 32.64 9.17 7.16
N THR A 31 33.35 8.74 6.11
CA THR A 31 33.11 9.25 4.77
C THR A 31 31.71 8.77 4.44
N GLU A 32 30.73 9.67 4.49
CA GLU A 32 29.38 9.40 4.01
C GLU A 32 29.54 8.84 2.60
N THR A 33 29.17 7.56 2.44
CA THR A 33 29.09 6.96 1.11
C THR A 33 28.16 7.86 0.30
N PRO A 34 28.61 8.46 -0.81
CA PRO A 34 27.78 9.37 -1.58
C PRO A 34 26.48 8.67 -1.92
N THR A 35 25.34 9.27 -1.52
CA THR A 35 24.01 8.76 -1.84
C THR A 35 23.97 8.53 -3.34
N ALA A 36 23.87 7.26 -3.76
CA ALA A 36 23.93 6.92 -5.16
C ALA A 36 22.86 7.72 -5.89
N VAL A 37 23.24 8.54 -6.87
CA VAL A 37 22.30 9.38 -7.61
C VAL A 37 21.64 8.52 -8.69
N ILE A 38 20.32 8.63 -8.83
CA ILE A 38 19.59 7.95 -9.89
C ILE A 38 20.01 8.53 -11.24
N ASP A 39 20.57 7.70 -12.12
CA ASP A 39 20.86 8.09 -13.51
C ASP A 39 19.54 8.29 -14.28
N PRO A 40 19.20 9.52 -14.67
CA PRO A 40 17.93 9.81 -15.32
C PRO A 40 17.83 9.23 -16.73
N VAL A 41 18.95 9.01 -17.42
CA VAL A 41 18.99 8.41 -18.76
C VAL A 41 18.74 6.91 -18.67
N ALA A 42 19.41 6.23 -17.74
CA ALA A 42 19.16 4.82 -17.49
C ALA A 42 17.73 4.59 -16.96
N LEU A 43 17.24 5.46 -16.08
CA LEU A 43 15.88 5.38 -15.56
C LEU A 43 14.85 5.56 -16.69
N SER A 44 14.99 6.57 -17.54
CA SER A 44 14.05 6.80 -18.64
C SER A 44 14.04 5.65 -19.66
N ALA A 45 15.15 4.95 -19.84
CA ALA A 45 15.19 3.76 -20.69
C ALA A 45 14.46 2.54 -20.07
N ALA A 46 14.35 2.47 -18.75
CA ALA A 46 13.91 1.28 -18.02
C ALA A 46 12.48 1.36 -17.47
N VAL A 47 11.93 2.56 -17.25
CA VAL A 47 10.54 2.73 -16.78
C VAL A 47 9.52 2.26 -17.81
N LYS A 48 8.35 1.81 -17.33
CA LYS A 48 7.22 1.49 -18.20
C LYS A 48 6.03 2.39 -17.86
N LEU A 49 5.51 3.06 -18.88
CA LEU A 49 4.31 3.88 -18.79
C LEU A 49 3.24 3.27 -19.70
N PRO A 50 2.03 2.97 -19.19
CA PRO A 50 0.95 2.45 -20.02
C PRO A 50 0.58 3.42 -21.15
N ASN A 51 0.29 2.90 -22.35
CA ASN A 51 -0.15 3.69 -23.52
C ASN A 51 0.79 4.86 -23.88
N ALA A 52 2.08 4.70 -23.62
CA ALA A 52 3.08 5.72 -23.85
C ALA A 52 3.93 5.45 -25.09
N THR A 53 4.23 6.50 -25.86
CA THR A 53 5.28 6.49 -26.88
C THR A 53 6.43 7.39 -26.44
N SER A 54 7.67 6.91 -26.58
CA SER A 54 8.87 7.69 -26.24
C SER A 54 9.35 8.50 -27.44
N THR A 55 9.63 9.78 -27.22
CA THR A 55 10.14 10.73 -28.22
C THR A 55 11.36 11.45 -27.69
N THR A 56 12.40 11.60 -28.50
CA THR A 56 13.60 12.36 -28.15
C THR A 56 13.32 13.86 -28.13
N GLY A 57 13.87 14.58 -27.15
CA GLY A 57 13.78 16.04 -27.03
C GLY A 57 13.13 16.50 -25.73
N ASP A 58 12.62 17.73 -25.76
CA ASP A 58 11.91 18.36 -24.65
C ASP A 58 10.40 18.20 -24.78
N LEU A 59 9.69 18.42 -23.67
CA LEU A 59 8.24 18.50 -23.68
C LEU A 59 7.79 19.62 -24.64
N PRO A 60 6.70 19.43 -25.39
CA PRO A 60 6.14 20.50 -26.20
C PRO A 60 5.82 21.75 -25.35
N ALA A 61 6.05 22.93 -25.92
CA ALA A 61 5.77 24.19 -25.24
C ALA A 61 4.26 24.37 -24.98
N SER A 62 3.92 25.03 -23.88
CA SER A 62 2.55 25.38 -23.53
C SER A 62 1.90 26.21 -24.65
N SER A 63 0.64 25.91 -24.94
CA SER A 63 -0.15 26.63 -25.94
C SER A 63 -0.64 27.97 -25.39
N SER A 64 -0.69 28.99 -26.26
CA SER A 64 -1.24 30.32 -25.91
C SER A 64 -2.76 30.42 -26.04
N SER A 65 -3.44 29.33 -26.44
CA SER A 65 -4.89 29.28 -26.61
C SER A 65 -5.58 29.25 -25.24
N SER A 66 -6.63 30.04 -25.07
CA SER A 66 -7.48 30.05 -23.85
C SER A 66 -8.17 28.71 -23.60
N ASP A 67 -8.32 27.90 -24.63
CA ASP A 67 -9.00 26.60 -24.58
C ASP A 67 -8.02 25.45 -24.29
N ALA A 68 -6.72 25.76 -24.20
CA ALA A 68 -5.73 24.77 -23.80
C ALA A 68 -6.02 24.29 -22.37
N PRO A 69 -5.74 23.01 -22.05
CA PRO A 69 -5.85 22.54 -20.68
C PRO A 69 -4.91 23.34 -19.77
N VAL A 70 -5.31 23.55 -18.51
CA VAL A 70 -4.47 24.23 -17.51
C VAL A 70 -4.41 23.36 -16.27
N LEU A 71 -3.20 23.04 -15.83
CA LEU A 71 -2.96 22.26 -14.62
C LEU A 71 -2.86 23.20 -13.41
N LEU A 72 -3.54 22.82 -12.33
CA LEU A 72 -3.46 23.50 -11.05
C LEU A 72 -2.02 23.44 -10.54
N THR A 73 -1.41 24.59 -10.30
CA THR A 73 -0.01 24.68 -9.82
C THR A 73 0.06 24.58 -8.30
N ASP A 74 -0.83 25.29 -7.60
CA ASP A 74 -0.83 25.36 -6.14
C ASP A 74 -1.06 23.98 -5.50
N GLY A 75 -0.09 23.52 -4.69
CA GLY A 75 -0.11 22.20 -4.05
C GLY A 75 0.18 21.00 -4.96
N TYR A 76 0.43 21.20 -6.26
CA TYR A 76 0.73 20.13 -7.22
C TYR A 76 2.08 20.29 -7.90
N ASP A 77 2.60 21.51 -8.08
CA ASP A 77 3.99 21.71 -8.49
C ASP A 77 4.96 21.38 -7.35
N MET A 78 6.07 20.75 -7.70
CA MET A 78 7.08 20.22 -6.78
C MET A 78 6.53 19.24 -5.73
N ARG A 79 5.32 18.70 -5.93
CA ARG A 79 4.71 17.75 -4.99
C ARG A 79 5.53 16.46 -4.94
N THR A 80 5.76 15.97 -3.73
CA THR A 80 6.43 14.68 -3.50
C THR A 80 5.42 13.54 -3.57
N TYR A 81 5.73 12.55 -4.39
CA TYR A 81 5.06 11.27 -4.50
C TYR A 81 6.03 10.19 -4.04
N TYR A 82 5.52 9.21 -3.30
CA TYR A 82 6.35 8.13 -2.79
C TYR A 82 6.16 6.87 -3.60
N ALA A 83 7.23 6.08 -3.71
CA ALA A 83 7.22 4.79 -4.36
C ALA A 83 8.21 3.83 -3.70
N VAL A 84 8.04 2.56 -4.00
CA VAL A 84 9.00 1.51 -3.65
C VAL A 84 9.71 1.07 -4.93
N ASN A 85 10.99 0.72 -4.84
CA ASN A 85 11.73 0.16 -5.97
C ASN A 85 10.99 -1.07 -6.54
N ASN A 86 11.04 -1.24 -7.86
CA ASN A 86 10.30 -2.27 -8.61
C ASN A 86 8.77 -2.22 -8.42
N ARG A 87 8.21 -1.09 -7.98
CA ARG A 87 6.75 -0.88 -7.84
C ARG A 87 6.29 0.28 -8.72
N TYR A 88 5.15 0.87 -8.40
CA TYR A 88 4.55 1.95 -9.18
C TYR A 88 4.70 3.27 -8.43
N VAL A 89 4.89 4.35 -9.19
CA VAL A 89 4.52 5.70 -8.76
C VAL A 89 3.29 6.13 -9.55
N VAL A 90 2.33 6.72 -8.85
CA VAL A 90 1.13 7.27 -9.45
C VAL A 90 1.07 8.77 -9.12
N ILE A 91 1.21 9.59 -10.15
CA ILE A 91 1.12 11.04 -10.08
C ILE A 91 -0.31 11.42 -10.49
N TYR A 92 -0.96 12.26 -9.70
CA TYR A 92 -2.33 12.71 -9.93
C TYR A 92 -2.34 14.21 -10.19
N PRO A 93 -2.19 14.65 -11.44
CA PRO A 93 -2.39 16.05 -11.79
C PRO A 93 -3.85 16.45 -11.54
N ARG A 94 -4.07 17.75 -11.31
CA ARG A 94 -5.41 18.32 -11.25
C ARG A 94 -5.52 19.39 -12.32
N SER A 95 -6.57 19.33 -13.12
CA SER A 95 -6.89 20.39 -14.08
C SER A 95 -7.72 21.49 -13.43
N THR A 96 -7.43 22.75 -13.74
CA THR A 96 -8.34 23.87 -13.47
C THR A 96 -9.33 24.07 -14.61
N THR A 97 -8.91 23.84 -15.85
CA THR A 97 -9.71 24.09 -17.06
C THR A 97 -9.27 23.18 -18.21
N GLY A 98 -10.17 22.94 -19.16
CA GLY A 98 -9.90 22.24 -20.42
C GLY A 98 -9.89 20.72 -20.30
N PHE A 99 -10.21 20.07 -21.41
CA PHE A 99 -10.25 18.62 -21.54
C PHE A 99 -8.84 18.05 -21.70
N ILE A 100 -8.59 16.90 -21.07
CA ILE A 100 -7.30 16.21 -21.17
C ILE A 100 -7.47 14.95 -22.02
N ALA A 101 -6.67 14.81 -23.08
CA ALA A 101 -6.56 13.59 -23.88
C ALA A 101 -5.36 12.74 -23.46
N GLY A 102 -4.42 13.30 -22.71
CA GLY A 102 -3.24 12.61 -22.24
C GLY A 102 -2.21 13.53 -21.59
N TYR A 103 -1.03 13.00 -21.31
CA TYR A 103 0.08 13.75 -20.75
C TYR A 103 1.37 13.53 -21.53
N TYR A 104 2.18 14.58 -21.61
CA TYR A 104 3.60 14.48 -21.87
C TYR A 104 4.34 14.37 -20.53
N VAL A 105 5.29 13.44 -20.42
CA VAL A 105 6.00 13.15 -19.18
C VAL A 105 7.49 12.99 -19.46
N LYS A 106 8.35 13.73 -18.75
CA LYS A 106 9.80 13.70 -18.93
C LYS A 106 10.50 13.52 -17.58
N ILE A 107 11.37 12.53 -17.49
CA ILE A 107 12.27 12.41 -16.33
C ILE A 107 13.34 13.51 -16.47
N ASN A 108 13.51 14.32 -15.43
CA ASN A 108 14.45 15.44 -15.49
C ASN A 108 15.88 14.93 -15.65
N GLY A 109 16.59 15.46 -16.64
CA GLY A 109 17.93 15.01 -17.04
C GLY A 109 17.94 13.94 -18.14
N ALA A 110 16.81 13.35 -18.49
CA ALA A 110 16.71 12.42 -19.62
C ALA A 110 16.65 13.15 -20.98
N GLY A 111 17.12 12.48 -22.04
CA GLY A 111 17.08 13.00 -23.41
C GLY A 111 15.74 12.80 -24.12
N ASN A 112 14.80 12.07 -23.53
CA ASN A 112 13.49 11.72 -24.09
C ASN A 112 12.34 12.08 -23.15
N TYR A 113 11.15 12.21 -23.72
CA TYR A 113 9.87 12.30 -23.00
C TYR A 113 8.90 11.23 -23.53
N PHE A 114 7.85 10.98 -22.76
CA PHE A 114 6.78 10.04 -23.07
C PHE A 114 5.49 10.79 -23.38
N LYS A 115 4.81 10.45 -24.50
CA LYS A 115 3.43 10.87 -24.78
C LYS A 115 2.48 9.75 -24.36
N ILE A 116 1.75 9.97 -23.28
CA ILE A 116 0.76 9.03 -22.73
C ILE A 116 -0.60 9.41 -23.28
N SER A 117 -1.29 8.46 -23.92
CA SER A 117 -2.65 8.67 -24.43
C SER A 117 -3.69 8.00 -23.54
N PHE A 118 -4.75 8.72 -23.20
CA PHE A 118 -5.90 8.13 -22.52
C PHE A 118 -6.99 7.75 -23.52
N PRO A 119 -7.39 6.47 -23.55
CA PRO A 119 -8.54 6.08 -24.35
C PRO A 119 -9.82 6.73 -23.80
N ALA A 120 -10.80 6.99 -24.68
CA ALA A 120 -12.11 7.54 -24.31
C ALA A 120 -12.89 6.62 -23.33
N LYS A 121 -12.53 5.34 -23.24
CA LYS A 121 -13.01 4.36 -22.26
C LYS A 121 -11.82 3.74 -21.52
N GLY A 122 -11.88 3.67 -20.19
CA GLY A 122 -10.80 3.09 -19.37
C GLY A 122 -9.72 4.09 -18.93
N ALA A 123 -9.98 5.39 -19.03
CA ALA A 123 -9.14 6.39 -18.39
C ALA A 123 -9.20 6.24 -16.86
N LYS A 124 -8.02 6.28 -16.22
CA LYS A 124 -7.86 6.04 -14.79
C LYS A 124 -8.13 7.32 -14.02
N LYS A 125 -9.37 7.52 -13.61
CA LYS A 125 -9.83 8.73 -12.91
C LYS A 125 -9.29 8.78 -11.48
N ALA A 126 -8.74 9.92 -11.07
CA ALA A 126 -8.47 10.21 -9.67
C ALA A 126 -9.81 10.48 -8.96
N ASN A 127 -10.30 9.52 -8.20
CA ASN A 127 -11.54 9.61 -7.45
C ASN A 127 -11.45 10.72 -6.38
N LYS A 128 -12.23 11.80 -6.54
CA LYS A 128 -12.78 12.69 -5.48
C LYS A 128 -13.67 13.86 -5.95
N ILE A 129 -14.24 13.84 -7.16
CA ILE A 129 -15.28 14.81 -7.56
C ILE A 129 -16.54 14.03 -7.94
N PRO A 130 -17.75 14.45 -7.48
CA PRO A 130 -19.00 13.84 -7.92
C PRO A 130 -19.05 13.79 -9.44
N HIS A 131 -19.13 12.58 -10.00
CA HIS A 131 -19.08 12.30 -11.45
C HIS A 131 -20.15 13.04 -12.27
N ASN A 132 -21.14 13.64 -11.61
CA ASN A 132 -22.33 14.25 -12.16
C ASN A 132 -22.14 15.71 -12.66
N LEU A 133 -20.90 16.21 -12.79
CA LEU A 133 -20.62 17.57 -13.30
C LEU A 133 -19.78 17.61 -14.59
N ARG A 134 -19.46 16.47 -15.21
CA ARG A 134 -18.56 16.43 -16.38
C ARG A 134 -19.11 15.61 -17.53
N GLU A 135 -18.77 16.04 -18.74
CA GLU A 135 -19.15 15.37 -19.97
C GLU A 135 -18.41 14.04 -20.13
N ASP A 136 -19.07 13.05 -20.74
CA ASP A 136 -18.45 11.77 -21.09
C ASP A 136 -17.22 12.00 -22.00
N GLY A 137 -16.06 11.49 -21.59
CA GLY A 137 -14.78 11.69 -22.29
C GLY A 137 -13.86 12.73 -21.66
N ASP A 138 -14.31 13.47 -20.64
CA ASP A 138 -13.45 14.36 -19.86
C ASP A 138 -12.56 13.58 -18.88
N ASN A 139 -11.28 13.50 -19.22
CA ASN A 139 -10.25 12.81 -18.44
C ASN A 139 -9.37 13.76 -17.62
N SER A 140 -9.87 14.96 -17.31
CA SER A 140 -9.16 16.05 -16.60
C SER A 140 -8.52 15.68 -15.25
N ASP A 141 -8.92 14.56 -14.65
CA ASP A 141 -8.34 14.03 -13.40
C ASP A 141 -7.67 12.66 -13.59
N SER A 142 -7.17 12.34 -14.79
CA SER A 142 -6.50 11.06 -15.01
C SER A 142 -5.10 11.01 -14.41
N ALA A 143 -4.73 9.85 -13.87
CA ALA A 143 -3.43 9.64 -13.26
C ALA A 143 -2.32 9.28 -14.27
N ILE A 144 -1.10 9.76 -14.01
CA ILE A 144 0.13 9.32 -14.68
C ILE A 144 0.71 8.15 -13.86
N ILE A 145 0.81 6.97 -14.48
CA ILE A 145 1.33 5.76 -13.83
C ILE A 145 2.69 5.41 -14.42
N ILE A 146 3.70 5.32 -13.57
CA ILE A 146 5.06 4.94 -13.97
C ILE A 146 5.45 3.69 -13.18
N LYS A 147 5.65 2.57 -13.89
CA LYS A 147 6.27 1.38 -13.32
C LYS A 147 7.77 1.60 -13.26
N LEU A 148 8.31 1.55 -12.05
CA LEU A 148 9.74 1.67 -11.79
C LEU A 148 10.44 0.34 -12.06
N PRO A 149 11.67 0.34 -12.60
CA PRO A 149 12.47 -0.87 -12.73
C PRO A 149 12.95 -1.33 -11.35
N ALA A 150 13.50 -2.54 -11.27
CA ALA A 150 14.20 -3.02 -10.08
C ALA A 150 15.61 -2.43 -9.96
N GLY A 151 16.20 -2.51 -8.77
CA GLY A 151 17.60 -2.16 -8.53
C GLY A 151 17.96 -0.68 -8.68
N LEU A 152 16.98 0.23 -8.52
CA LEU A 152 17.23 1.68 -8.53
C LEU A 152 18.29 2.09 -7.49
N LYS A 153 19.36 2.72 -7.95
CA LYS A 153 20.41 3.25 -7.07
C LYS A 153 20.13 4.72 -6.78
N GLY A 154 19.49 4.98 -5.65
CA GLY A 154 19.17 6.31 -5.15
C GLY A 154 17.75 6.43 -4.61
N ASP A 155 17.47 7.57 -3.99
CA ASP A 155 16.25 7.79 -3.21
C ASP A 155 15.30 8.79 -3.86
N THR A 156 15.72 9.55 -4.86
CA THR A 156 14.92 10.66 -5.40
C THR A 156 15.21 10.92 -6.87
N PHE A 157 14.16 11.17 -7.64
CA PHE A 157 14.25 11.80 -8.96
C PHE A 157 13.07 12.75 -9.17
N SER A 158 13.09 13.54 -10.25
CA SER A 158 11.97 14.42 -10.58
C SER A 158 11.47 14.21 -12.00
N VAL A 159 10.19 14.48 -12.20
CA VAL A 159 9.47 14.27 -13.45
C VAL A 159 8.74 15.56 -13.82
N LYS A 160 8.99 16.10 -15.00
CA LYS A 160 8.15 17.16 -15.58
C LYS A 160 6.99 16.55 -16.32
N TYR A 161 5.81 17.18 -16.25
CA TYR A 161 4.65 16.76 -17.01
C TYR A 161 3.79 17.94 -17.47
N ALA A 162 3.12 17.76 -18.60
CA ALA A 162 2.15 18.71 -19.15
C ALA A 162 0.98 17.93 -19.76
N ALA A 163 -0.24 18.39 -19.57
CA ALA A 163 -1.42 17.82 -20.20
C ALA A 163 -1.52 18.26 -21.66
N TYR A 164 -2.17 17.45 -22.47
CA TYR A 164 -2.58 17.84 -23.82
C TYR A 164 -4.02 17.41 -24.09
N ASP A 165 -4.71 18.14 -24.97
CA ASP A 165 -6.07 17.82 -25.40
C ASP A 165 -6.13 17.10 -26.75
N SER A 166 -7.34 16.78 -27.23
CA SER A 166 -7.53 16.07 -28.50
C SER A 166 -7.01 16.83 -29.73
N THR A 167 -6.80 18.14 -29.61
CA THR A 167 -6.22 19.00 -30.67
C THR A 167 -4.72 19.25 -30.49
N ASN A 168 -4.07 18.56 -29.53
CA ASN A 168 -2.67 18.73 -29.13
C ASN A 168 -2.33 20.13 -28.60
N ARG A 169 -3.30 20.87 -28.05
CA ARG A 169 -3.00 22.05 -27.23
C ARG A 169 -2.44 21.60 -25.89
N VAL A 170 -1.43 22.28 -25.38
CA VAL A 170 -0.59 21.83 -24.26
C VAL A 170 -0.70 22.77 -23.08
N SER A 171 -0.81 22.23 -21.87
CA SER A 171 -0.91 23.01 -20.64
C SER A 171 0.41 23.66 -20.22
N ASN A 172 0.36 24.43 -19.13
CA ASN A 172 1.54 24.69 -18.31
C ASN A 172 2.22 23.38 -17.88
N THR A 173 3.54 23.42 -17.70
CA THR A 173 4.34 22.29 -17.22
C THR A 173 4.48 22.36 -15.71
N LEU A 174 4.28 21.23 -15.04
CA LEU A 174 4.55 21.06 -13.60
C LEU A 174 5.67 20.05 -13.38
N THR A 175 6.27 20.06 -12.20
CA THR A 175 7.28 19.09 -11.76
C THR A 175 6.76 18.28 -10.58
N ALA A 176 6.85 16.95 -10.66
CA ALA A 176 6.68 16.06 -9.52
C ALA A 176 8.04 15.60 -9.00
N ILE A 177 8.16 15.47 -7.68
CA ILE A 177 9.30 14.82 -7.02
C ILE A 177 8.88 13.38 -6.69
N VAL A 178 9.71 12.40 -7.02
CA VAL A 178 9.47 10.99 -6.70
C VAL A 178 10.51 10.54 -5.68
N SER A 179 10.06 10.17 -4.49
CA SER A 179 10.89 9.64 -3.41
C SER A 179 10.75 8.12 -3.30
N ILE A 180 11.86 7.41 -3.39
CA ILE A 180 11.99 5.96 -3.31
C ILE A 180 12.29 5.57 -1.86
N ILE A 181 11.28 5.02 -1.17
CA ILE A 181 11.38 4.69 0.26
C ILE A 181 12.27 3.47 0.51
N ALA A 182 12.38 2.55 -0.46
CA ALA A 182 13.42 1.52 -0.47
C ALA A 182 14.03 1.39 -1.86
N SER A 183 15.33 1.67 -1.95
CA SER A 183 16.11 1.59 -3.18
C SER A 183 16.50 0.16 -3.55
N ALA A 184 16.20 -0.87 -2.74
CA ALA A 184 16.36 -2.30 -3.05
C ALA A 184 15.56 -3.17 -2.07
N ASP A 185 15.53 -4.50 -2.30
CA ASP A 185 15.16 -5.46 -1.25
C ASP A 185 16.16 -5.31 -0.10
N SER A 186 15.75 -4.69 1.00
CA SER A 186 16.61 -4.55 2.18
C SER A 186 16.75 -5.90 2.88
N THR A 187 17.87 -6.13 3.57
CA THR A 187 18.01 -7.29 4.46
C THR A 187 16.91 -7.32 5.52
N ASP A 188 16.41 -6.15 5.90
CA ASP A 188 15.35 -5.99 6.89
C ASP A 188 14.00 -6.47 6.37
N ASN A 189 13.69 -6.25 5.07
CA ASN A 189 12.46 -6.75 4.46
C ASN A 189 12.36 -8.28 4.54
N ASN A 190 13.49 -8.99 4.46
CA ASN A 190 13.53 -10.45 4.62
C ASN A 190 13.07 -10.92 6.00
N LEU A 191 13.11 -10.07 7.04
CA LEU A 191 12.62 -10.41 8.38
C LEU A 191 11.09 -10.56 8.40
N LEU A 192 10.39 -9.86 7.51
CA LEU A 192 8.93 -9.93 7.36
C LEU A 192 8.48 -10.89 6.26
N ALA A 193 9.38 -11.40 5.42
CA ALA A 193 9.02 -12.24 4.29
C ALA A 193 8.16 -13.45 4.70
N GLY A 194 7.05 -13.66 4.00
CA GLY A 194 6.09 -14.74 4.23
C GLY A 194 4.64 -14.25 4.33
N THR A 195 3.74 -15.19 4.62
CA THR A 195 2.31 -14.93 4.82
C THR A 195 1.99 -14.86 6.30
N TRP A 196 1.28 -13.82 6.69
CA TRP A 196 0.91 -13.47 8.05
C TRP A 196 -0.60 -13.46 8.15
N LYS A 197 -1.15 -14.43 8.88
CA LYS A 197 -2.57 -14.52 9.17
C LYS A 197 -2.90 -13.59 10.34
N TYR A 198 -3.92 -12.76 10.20
CA TYR A 198 -4.45 -12.00 11.33
C TYR A 198 -4.74 -12.93 12.50
N ASN A 199 -4.59 -12.47 13.74
CA ASN A 199 -4.98 -13.25 14.91
C ASN A 199 -5.96 -12.50 15.79
N ARG A 200 -5.57 -11.30 16.23
CA ARG A 200 -6.32 -10.49 17.20
C ARG A 200 -5.81 -9.06 17.21
N SER A 201 -6.57 -8.18 17.84
CA SER A 201 -6.21 -6.78 18.03
C SER A 201 -6.44 -6.32 19.46
N ARG A 202 -5.89 -5.16 19.83
CA ARG A 202 -6.29 -4.43 21.04
C ARG A 202 -6.24 -2.93 20.79
N TYR A 203 -7.15 -2.23 21.45
CA TYR A 203 -7.22 -0.76 21.43
C TYR A 203 -6.51 -0.20 22.67
N ASN A 204 -5.51 0.66 22.48
CA ASN A 204 -4.67 1.23 23.52
C ASN A 204 -4.08 0.15 24.46
N ASN A 205 -4.28 0.31 25.77
CA ASN A 205 -3.79 -0.59 26.81
C ASN A 205 -4.84 -1.64 27.22
N ASN A 206 -5.89 -1.84 26.41
CA ASN A 206 -6.89 -2.84 26.68
C ASN A 206 -6.32 -4.26 26.51
N ASP A 207 -7.05 -5.23 27.02
CA ASP A 207 -6.76 -6.64 26.76
C ASP A 207 -6.88 -6.95 25.27
N TRP A 208 -6.14 -7.98 24.85
CA TRP A 208 -6.27 -8.53 23.52
C TRP A 208 -7.68 -9.03 23.29
N SER A 209 -8.24 -8.73 22.11
CA SER A 209 -9.46 -9.38 21.66
C SER A 209 -9.26 -10.89 21.65
N GLU A 210 -10.34 -11.62 21.90
CA GLU A 210 -10.34 -13.04 21.60
C GLU A 210 -9.98 -13.24 20.12
N PRO A 211 -9.24 -14.31 19.77
CA PRO A 211 -8.94 -14.66 18.38
C PRO A 211 -10.18 -15.23 17.68
N SER A 212 -11.28 -14.48 17.69
CA SER A 212 -12.57 -14.85 17.11
C SER A 212 -12.75 -14.31 15.70
N PHE A 213 -11.74 -13.67 15.11
CA PHE A 213 -11.88 -13.03 13.80
C PHE A 213 -12.30 -14.01 12.69
N TYR A 214 -11.88 -15.27 12.80
CA TYR A 214 -12.27 -16.35 11.88
C TYR A 214 -13.39 -17.24 12.41
N LYS A 215 -14.02 -16.86 13.53
CA LYS A 215 -15.19 -17.58 14.02
C LYS A 215 -16.37 -17.14 13.16
N ILE A 216 -17.04 -18.12 12.56
CA ILE A 216 -18.27 -17.87 11.82
C ILE A 216 -19.37 -17.58 12.84
N ASP A 217 -20.00 -16.42 12.69
CA ASP A 217 -21.19 -16.03 13.44
C ASP A 217 -22.42 -16.64 12.78
N THR A 218 -23.24 -17.31 13.57
CA THR A 218 -24.46 -17.97 13.12
C THR A 218 -25.67 -17.28 13.74
N THR A 219 -26.61 -16.88 12.90
CA THR A 219 -27.92 -16.36 13.34
C THR A 219 -28.98 -17.39 13.00
N PHE A 220 -29.90 -17.64 13.94
CA PHE A 220 -31.03 -18.53 13.76
C PHE A 220 -32.32 -17.71 13.65
N ALA A 221 -33.28 -18.21 12.88
CA ALA A 221 -34.62 -17.66 12.82
C ALA A 221 -35.64 -18.79 12.84
N SER A 222 -36.79 -18.53 13.46
CA SER A 222 -37.82 -19.54 13.66
C SER A 222 -38.75 -19.63 12.46
N TYR A 223 -38.94 -20.86 11.96
CA TYR A 223 -39.84 -21.17 10.86
C TYR A 223 -40.72 -22.38 11.20
N SER A 224 -41.89 -22.40 10.60
CA SER A 224 -42.80 -23.55 10.60
C SER A 224 -42.81 -24.21 9.22
N CYS A 225 -43.07 -25.52 9.20
CA CYS A 225 -43.25 -26.25 7.97
C CYS A 225 -44.73 -26.29 7.58
N VAL A 226 -45.12 -25.55 6.55
CA VAL A 226 -46.48 -25.51 6.04
C VAL A 226 -46.47 -25.98 4.59
N ALA A 227 -47.20 -27.06 4.30
CA ALA A 227 -47.25 -27.70 2.97
C ALA A 227 -45.86 -27.98 2.35
N GLY A 228 -44.87 -28.34 3.18
CA GLY A 228 -43.51 -28.63 2.74
C GLY A 228 -42.63 -27.41 2.49
N LYS A 229 -43.11 -26.20 2.76
CA LYS A 229 -42.35 -24.94 2.65
C LYS A 229 -42.09 -24.31 4.02
N LEU A 230 -41.03 -23.53 4.10
CA LEU A 230 -40.71 -22.72 5.28
C LEU A 230 -41.57 -21.46 5.30
N GLU A 231 -42.26 -21.23 6.40
CA GLU A 231 -43.03 -20.01 6.66
C GLU A 231 -42.61 -19.41 8.01
N SER A 232 -42.37 -18.11 8.05
CA SER A 232 -42.03 -17.39 9.29
C SER A 232 -43.17 -17.49 10.30
N CYS A 233 -42.84 -17.59 11.59
CA CYS A 233 -43.85 -17.75 12.63
C CYS A 233 -43.42 -17.15 13.97
N ASP A 234 -44.40 -16.73 14.76
CA ASP A 234 -44.22 -16.14 16.07
C ASP A 234 -44.49 -17.18 17.18
N GLY A 235 -43.49 -18.00 17.47
CA GLY A 235 -43.49 -18.96 18.59
C GLY A 235 -44.00 -20.38 18.27
N GLY A 236 -43.53 -21.36 19.04
CA GLY A 236 -43.87 -22.79 18.85
C GLY A 236 -43.23 -23.44 17.62
N CYS A 237 -42.20 -22.81 17.05
CA CYS A 237 -41.55 -23.21 15.81
C CYS A 237 -40.15 -23.77 16.01
N GLU A 238 -39.58 -24.32 14.94
CA GLU A 238 -38.20 -24.80 14.92
C GLU A 238 -37.26 -23.68 14.47
N ASP A 239 -36.08 -23.63 15.07
CA ASP A 239 -35.03 -22.69 14.69
C ASP A 239 -34.22 -23.27 13.54
N TYR A 240 -34.17 -22.53 12.44
CA TYR A 240 -33.33 -22.83 11.29
C TYR A 240 -32.15 -21.86 11.26
N LEU A 241 -31.00 -22.36 10.83
CA LEU A 241 -29.85 -21.52 10.56
C LEU A 241 -30.21 -20.54 9.45
N TYR A 242 -30.33 -19.26 9.81
CA TYR A 242 -30.77 -18.20 8.92
C TYR A 242 -29.59 -17.56 8.19
N GLN A 243 -28.50 -17.34 8.92
CA GLN A 243 -27.33 -16.67 8.39
C GLN A 243 -26.05 -17.23 8.99
N GLU A 244 -25.02 -17.39 8.16
CA GLU A 244 -23.64 -17.60 8.58
C GLU A 244 -22.79 -16.48 8.01
N SER A 245 -22.11 -15.71 8.84
CA SER A 245 -21.19 -14.68 8.35
C SER A 245 -19.89 -14.71 9.12
N GLY A 246 -18.79 -14.47 8.42
CA GLY A 246 -17.48 -14.39 9.07
C GLY A 246 -16.35 -14.26 8.07
N TYR A 247 -15.16 -13.96 8.61
CA TYR A 247 -13.94 -13.93 7.80
C TYR A 247 -13.35 -15.31 7.66
N THR A 248 -12.97 -15.66 6.44
CA THR A 248 -12.22 -16.90 6.17
C THR A 248 -10.75 -16.61 5.92
N THR A 249 -10.43 -15.41 5.42
CA THR A 249 -9.06 -14.95 5.15
C THR A 249 -8.91 -13.48 5.52
N ASN A 250 -7.79 -13.16 6.17
CA ASN A 250 -7.31 -11.79 6.38
C ASN A 250 -5.80 -11.92 6.55
N ASP A 251 -5.14 -12.08 5.41
CA ASP A 251 -3.73 -12.43 5.33
C ASP A 251 -2.96 -11.29 4.68
N MET A 252 -1.81 -10.95 5.26
CA MET A 252 -0.81 -10.11 4.60
C MET A 252 0.32 -10.98 4.09
N MET A 253 0.86 -10.67 2.93
CA MET A 253 1.98 -11.36 2.34
C MET A 253 3.06 -10.37 1.94
N PHE A 254 4.23 -10.54 2.54
CA PHE A 254 5.44 -9.79 2.22
C PHE A 254 6.34 -10.70 1.38
N SER A 255 6.56 -10.32 0.13
CA SER A 255 7.26 -11.15 -0.85
C SER A 255 8.58 -10.51 -1.28
N ALA A 256 9.35 -11.23 -2.11
CA ALA A 256 10.52 -10.67 -2.79
C ALA A 256 10.15 -9.47 -3.67
N ASN A 257 11.14 -8.67 -4.06
CA ASN A 257 10.96 -7.45 -4.86
C ASN A 257 10.02 -6.42 -4.20
N ASN A 258 10.06 -6.37 -2.86
CA ASN A 258 9.24 -5.51 -2.03
C ASN A 258 7.72 -5.60 -2.31
N LEU A 259 7.21 -6.72 -2.84
CA LEU A 259 5.78 -6.88 -3.12
C LEU A 259 5.01 -7.13 -1.82
N TYR A 260 3.99 -6.30 -1.60
CA TYR A 260 2.97 -6.49 -0.59
C TYR A 260 1.68 -6.97 -1.23
N THR A 261 0.99 -7.90 -0.58
CA THR A 261 -0.37 -8.30 -0.93
C THR A 261 -1.17 -8.50 0.34
N GLU A 262 -2.40 -8.02 0.34
CA GLU A 262 -3.38 -8.30 1.39
C GLU A 262 -4.55 -9.02 0.76
N HIS A 263 -5.00 -10.10 1.39
CA HIS A 263 -6.11 -10.90 0.91
C HIS A 263 -7.16 -11.00 2.00
N TYR A 264 -8.34 -10.51 1.68
CA TYR A 264 -9.48 -10.45 2.57
C TYR A 264 -10.63 -11.24 1.96
N ILE A 265 -11.10 -12.26 2.66
CA ILE A 265 -12.29 -13.01 2.28
C ILE A 265 -13.29 -13.02 3.42
N ARG A 266 -14.50 -12.58 3.11
CA ARG A 266 -15.68 -12.71 3.97
C ARG A 266 -16.73 -13.55 3.28
N ILE A 267 -17.32 -14.48 4.01
CA ILE A 267 -18.50 -15.23 3.59
C ILE A 267 -19.74 -14.68 4.27
N ASP A 268 -20.86 -14.73 3.57
CA ASP A 268 -22.20 -14.45 4.08
C ASP A 268 -23.19 -15.41 3.41
N ASN A 269 -23.52 -16.51 4.08
CA ASN A 269 -24.53 -17.45 3.63
C ASN A 269 -25.86 -17.05 4.26
N ARG A 270 -26.90 -16.83 3.45
CA ARG A 270 -28.22 -16.47 3.94
C ARG A 270 -29.28 -17.44 3.43
N LEU A 271 -30.11 -17.94 4.33
CA LEU A 271 -31.20 -18.85 4.01
C LEU A 271 -32.17 -18.17 3.04
N ASN A 272 -32.36 -18.77 1.88
CA ASN A 272 -33.34 -18.35 0.90
C ASN A 272 -34.66 -19.07 1.17
N VAL A 273 -35.48 -18.49 2.03
CA VAL A 273 -36.77 -19.05 2.47
C VAL A 273 -37.67 -19.39 1.27
N GLY A 274 -37.72 -18.53 0.26
CA GLY A 274 -38.58 -18.73 -0.92
C GLY A 274 -38.16 -19.89 -1.83
N SER A 275 -36.88 -20.24 -1.84
CA SER A 275 -36.33 -21.37 -2.60
C SER A 275 -36.13 -22.64 -1.77
N SER A 276 -36.33 -22.55 -0.45
CA SER A 276 -36.15 -23.68 0.48
C SER A 276 -37.44 -24.49 0.66
N SER A 277 -37.28 -25.77 1.00
CA SER A 277 -38.35 -26.62 1.54
C SER A 277 -37.98 -27.04 2.96
N CYS A 278 -38.94 -27.61 3.71
CA CYS A 278 -38.66 -28.07 5.08
C CYS A 278 -37.62 -29.20 5.16
N SER A 279 -37.39 -29.92 4.04
CA SER A 279 -36.42 -31.02 3.96
C SER A 279 -35.18 -30.67 3.15
N ASN A 280 -35.12 -29.49 2.53
CA ASN A 280 -33.99 -29.04 1.73
C ASN A 280 -33.84 -27.51 1.83
N LEU A 281 -32.89 -27.09 2.66
CA LEU A 281 -32.55 -25.69 2.86
C LEU A 281 -31.63 -25.20 1.74
N VAL A 282 -31.98 -24.08 1.13
CA VAL A 282 -31.20 -23.43 0.08
C VAL A 282 -30.65 -22.12 0.64
N TYR A 283 -29.34 -21.93 0.52
CA TYR A 283 -28.67 -20.72 0.95
C TYR A 283 -28.18 -19.93 -0.26
N ASN A 284 -28.41 -18.63 -0.24
CA ASN A 284 -27.72 -17.71 -1.12
C ASN A 284 -26.35 -17.43 -0.50
N GLN A 285 -25.29 -17.68 -1.27
CA GLN A 285 -23.94 -17.34 -0.86
C GLN A 285 -23.61 -15.95 -1.41
N GLU A 286 -23.43 -15.00 -0.51
CA GLU A 286 -22.85 -13.70 -0.77
C GLU A 286 -21.47 -13.64 -0.10
N GLY A 287 -20.61 -12.75 -0.57
CA GLY A 287 -19.26 -12.64 -0.03
C GLY A 287 -18.42 -11.65 -0.82
N TYR A 288 -17.29 -11.30 -0.23
CA TYR A 288 -16.28 -10.46 -0.85
C TYR A 288 -14.96 -11.21 -0.81
N ASP A 289 -14.26 -11.24 -1.94
CA ASP A 289 -12.90 -11.72 -2.12
C ASP A 289 -12.09 -10.56 -2.68
N GLU A 290 -11.43 -9.83 -1.79
CA GLU A 290 -10.70 -8.61 -2.12
C GLU A 290 -9.21 -8.84 -1.98
N LYS A 291 -8.45 -8.40 -2.99
CA LYS A 291 -6.99 -8.48 -3.01
C LYS A 291 -6.40 -7.12 -3.26
N TYR A 292 -5.65 -6.65 -2.29
CA TYR A 292 -4.93 -5.40 -2.37
C TYR A 292 -3.46 -5.66 -2.68
N TYR A 293 -2.89 -4.84 -3.55
CA TYR A 293 -1.50 -4.96 -3.98
C TYR A 293 -0.72 -3.70 -3.66
N GLY A 294 0.56 -3.87 -3.34
CA GLY A 294 1.40 -2.76 -2.95
C GLY A 294 2.89 -3.04 -2.93
N GLY A 295 3.63 -2.06 -2.42
CA GLY A 295 5.00 -2.19 -1.96
C GLY A 295 5.08 -2.20 -0.45
N TYR A 296 6.15 -2.76 0.12
CA TYR A 296 6.49 -2.56 1.53
C TYR A 296 7.97 -2.28 1.75
N VAL A 297 8.25 -1.62 2.87
CA VAL A 297 9.60 -1.37 3.39
C VAL A 297 9.58 -1.52 4.89
N TYR A 298 10.56 -2.22 5.44
CA TYR A 298 10.77 -2.34 6.86
C TYR A 298 12.19 -1.89 7.22
N ASP A 299 12.28 -1.02 8.21
CA ASP A 299 13.53 -0.60 8.84
C ASP A 299 13.58 -1.22 10.23
N ALA A 300 14.48 -2.19 10.44
CA ALA A 300 14.60 -2.90 11.71
C ALA A 300 15.17 -2.02 12.84
N LYS A 301 15.91 -0.96 12.50
CA LYS A 301 16.49 -0.01 13.47
C LYS A 301 15.42 0.90 14.04
N THR A 302 14.58 1.49 13.19
CA THR A 302 13.48 2.36 13.63
C THR A 302 12.20 1.59 13.96
N LYS A 303 12.14 0.31 13.58
CA LYS A 303 10.98 -0.57 13.67
C LYS A 303 9.76 -0.02 12.93
N VAL A 304 9.96 0.69 11.82
CA VAL A 304 8.87 1.23 11.00
C VAL A 304 8.64 0.31 9.82
N LEU A 305 7.40 -0.16 9.68
CA LEU A 305 6.89 -0.82 8.49
C LEU A 305 6.08 0.19 7.69
N THR A 306 6.54 0.52 6.49
CA THR A 306 5.79 1.32 5.52
C THR A 306 5.16 0.39 4.49
N VAL A 307 3.84 0.44 4.34
CA VAL A 307 3.09 -0.24 3.28
C VAL A 307 2.53 0.80 2.33
N ILE A 308 2.77 0.61 1.04
CA ILE A 308 2.27 1.45 -0.04
C ILE A 308 1.29 0.63 -0.87
N TYR A 309 -0.01 0.88 -0.75
CA TYR A 309 -1.02 0.28 -1.61
C TYR A 309 -0.98 0.96 -2.97
N ASP A 310 -0.57 0.25 -4.02
CA ASP A 310 -0.40 0.80 -5.37
C ASP A 310 -1.33 0.15 -6.41
N GLY A 311 -2.08 -0.88 -6.01
CA GLY A 311 -3.03 -1.60 -6.86
C GLY A 311 -2.38 -2.26 -8.08
N ASN A 312 -1.07 -2.51 -8.09
CA ASN A 312 -0.30 -2.85 -9.30
C ASN A 312 -0.50 -1.83 -10.45
N GLY A 313 -0.81 -0.58 -10.10
CA GLY A 313 -1.19 0.46 -11.05
C GLY A 313 -2.50 0.18 -11.77
N THR A 314 -3.38 -0.73 -11.32
CA THR A 314 -4.77 -0.85 -11.79
C THR A 314 -5.70 -0.02 -10.92
N THR A 315 -6.87 0.34 -11.46
CA THR A 315 -7.89 1.14 -10.75
C THR A 315 -9.22 0.40 -10.66
N ASP A 316 -9.19 -0.94 -10.78
CA ASP A 316 -10.38 -1.72 -11.12
C ASP A 316 -11.44 -1.74 -10.00
N ASP A 317 -11.05 -1.46 -8.76
CA ASP A 317 -11.96 -1.54 -7.61
C ASP A 317 -12.68 -0.23 -7.26
N GLY A 318 -12.79 0.73 -8.19
CA GLY A 318 -13.66 1.91 -8.03
C GLY A 318 -13.27 2.92 -6.94
N ASP A 319 -12.49 2.51 -5.92
CA ASP A 319 -11.97 3.30 -4.81
C ASP A 319 -10.42 3.45 -4.84
N ALA A 320 -9.78 2.84 -5.84
CA ALA A 320 -8.33 2.80 -6.03
C ALA A 320 -7.72 4.11 -6.61
N SER A 321 -8.20 5.27 -6.17
CA SER A 321 -7.62 6.55 -6.59
C SER A 321 -6.43 7.03 -5.78
N ASN A 322 -6.06 6.32 -4.72
CA ASN A 322 -4.95 6.71 -3.89
C ASN A 322 -3.92 5.58 -3.84
N ILE A 323 -2.69 5.90 -4.24
CA ILE A 323 -1.57 5.31 -3.51
C ILE A 323 -1.78 5.67 -2.04
N THR A 324 -2.07 4.66 -1.21
CA THR A 324 -2.25 4.87 0.22
C THR A 324 -1.02 4.36 0.94
N ILE A 325 -0.42 5.22 1.76
CA ILE A 325 0.79 4.91 2.51
C ILE A 325 0.40 4.80 3.96
N TYR A 326 0.67 3.63 4.53
CA TYR A 326 0.52 3.40 5.95
C TYR A 326 1.90 3.19 6.57
N ASN A 327 2.11 3.82 7.72
CA ASN A 327 3.31 3.63 8.53
C ASN A 327 2.89 3.00 9.85
N TYR A 328 3.38 1.80 10.10
CA TYR A 328 3.14 1.04 11.32
C TYR A 328 4.41 0.98 12.14
N THR A 329 4.29 1.05 13.47
CA THR A 329 5.43 0.76 14.35
C THR A 329 5.37 -0.71 14.76
N VAL A 330 6.35 -1.50 14.32
CA VAL A 330 6.50 -2.90 14.69
C VAL A 330 6.99 -2.99 16.13
N THR A 331 6.17 -3.57 17.00
CA THR A 331 6.47 -3.69 18.43
C THR A 331 7.09 -5.04 18.76
N GLU A 332 6.68 -6.09 18.04
CA GLU A 332 7.23 -7.44 18.17
C GLU A 332 7.40 -8.08 16.79
N LEU A 333 8.54 -8.72 16.55
CA LEU A 333 8.80 -9.51 15.34
C LEU A 333 9.63 -10.74 15.69
N SER A 334 9.15 -11.90 15.28
CA SER A 334 9.81 -13.21 15.45
C SER A 334 9.52 -14.11 14.25
N ALA A 335 10.02 -15.34 14.27
CA ALA A 335 9.77 -16.31 13.20
C ALA A 335 8.29 -16.68 13.01
N THR A 336 7.45 -16.50 14.03
CA THR A 336 6.04 -16.94 14.02
C THR A 336 5.05 -15.84 14.37
N ARG A 337 5.51 -14.66 14.79
CA ARG A 337 4.65 -13.59 15.33
C ARG A 337 5.12 -12.21 14.89
N LEU A 338 4.18 -11.41 14.40
CA LEU A 338 4.32 -10.00 14.04
C LEU A 338 3.27 -9.21 14.82
N VAL A 339 3.70 -8.18 15.54
CA VAL A 339 2.80 -7.21 16.17
C VAL A 339 3.21 -5.82 15.75
N TYR A 340 2.29 -5.08 15.13
CA TYR A 340 2.49 -3.66 14.86
C TYR A 340 1.38 -2.81 15.46
N LEU A 341 1.67 -1.53 15.63
CA LEU A 341 0.70 -0.53 16.06
C LEU A 341 0.42 0.46 14.92
N GLU A 342 -0.85 0.81 14.77
CA GLU A 342 -1.35 1.93 13.98
C GLU A 342 -1.75 3.06 14.94
N LYS A 343 -1.22 4.26 14.73
CA LYS A 343 -1.67 5.44 15.47
C LYS A 343 -2.86 6.05 14.75
N ARG A 344 -3.99 6.15 15.44
CA ARG A 344 -5.15 6.89 14.97
C ARG A 344 -5.21 8.23 15.64
N TYR A 345 -5.28 9.26 14.80
CA TYR A 345 -5.62 10.60 15.25
C TYR A 345 -7.13 10.69 15.12
N ASP A 346 -7.83 10.75 16.25
CA ASP A 346 -9.27 11.01 16.25
C ASP A 346 -9.50 12.41 15.70
N ASN A 347 -9.70 12.50 14.39
CA ASN A 347 -10.22 13.66 13.71
C ASN A 347 -11.73 13.73 13.97
N ASP A 348 -12.13 13.70 15.24
CA ASP A 348 -13.52 13.93 15.57
C ASP A 348 -13.86 15.35 15.09
N ARG A 349 -14.98 15.48 14.37
CA ARG A 349 -15.45 16.74 13.75
C ARG A 349 -15.68 17.87 14.78
N THR A 350 -15.48 17.57 16.06
CA THR A 350 -15.51 18.47 17.21
C THR A 350 -14.19 19.21 17.46
N ALA A 351 -13.11 18.92 16.74
CA ALA A 351 -11.81 19.62 16.85
C ALA A 351 -11.85 21.15 16.62
N ALA A 352 -12.97 21.70 16.11
CA ALA A 352 -13.25 23.13 16.12
C ALA A 352 -13.38 23.74 17.54
N ARG A 353 -13.34 22.94 18.62
CA ARG A 353 -13.51 23.38 20.01
C ARG A 353 -12.25 23.31 20.88
N GLY A 354 -11.07 23.04 20.31
CA GLY A 354 -9.79 23.18 21.04
C GLY A 354 -9.53 22.12 22.12
N TYR A 355 -10.09 20.92 21.98
CA TYR A 355 -9.67 19.76 22.79
C TYR A 355 -8.44 19.11 22.15
N ASP A 356 -7.43 18.79 22.97
CA ASP A 356 -6.28 17.97 22.58
C ASP A 356 -6.78 16.72 21.83
N SER A 357 -6.23 16.47 20.64
CA SER A 357 -6.57 15.26 19.89
C SER A 357 -6.12 14.04 20.69
N ASN A 358 -7.08 13.23 21.13
CA ASN A 358 -6.76 11.94 21.73
C ASN A 358 -6.11 11.07 20.65
N VAL A 359 -4.82 10.77 20.84
CA VAL A 359 -4.12 9.80 20.00
C VAL A 359 -4.48 8.42 20.53
N SER A 360 -5.13 7.61 19.71
CA SER A 360 -5.36 6.20 20.00
C SER A 360 -4.36 5.32 19.25
N ALA A 361 -4.08 4.16 19.81
CA ALA A 361 -3.17 3.17 19.25
C ALA A 361 -3.87 1.84 19.11
N ASP A 362 -4.02 1.36 17.87
CA ASP A 362 -4.51 0.02 17.58
C ASP A 362 -3.34 -0.92 17.38
N TYR A 363 -3.29 -2.01 18.14
CA TYR A 363 -2.29 -3.05 17.96
C TYR A 363 -2.92 -4.21 17.21
N TYR A 364 -2.18 -4.75 16.25
CA TYR A 364 -2.60 -5.89 15.45
C TYR A 364 -1.56 -6.98 15.53
N GLU A 365 -2.00 -8.18 15.90
CA GLU A 365 -1.16 -9.37 15.95
C GLU A 365 -1.46 -10.27 14.75
N TYR A 366 -0.39 -10.72 14.11
CA TYR A 366 -0.43 -11.69 13.04
C TYR A 366 0.50 -12.87 13.35
N LEU A 367 0.07 -14.06 12.93
CA LEU A 367 0.83 -15.30 13.05
C LEU A 367 1.29 -15.76 11.67
N LYS A 368 2.54 -16.22 11.57
CA LYS A 368 3.09 -16.71 10.31
C LYS A 368 2.44 -18.04 9.93
N LYS A 369 2.00 -18.18 8.68
CA LYS A 369 1.45 -19.43 8.11
C LYS A 369 2.54 -20.41 7.71
#